data_AF-A0A1B1MX71-F1
#
_entry.id   AF-A0A1B1MX71-F1
#
_cell.length_a   1.000
_cell.length_b   1.000
_cell.length_c   1.000
_cell.angle_alpha   90.00
_cell.angle_beta   90.00
_cell.angle_gamma   90.00
#
_symmetry.space_group_name_H-M   'P 1'
#
loop_
_entity.id
_entity.type
_entity.pdbx_description
1 polymer ?
#
loop_
_entity_poly.entity_id
_entity_poly.type
_entity_poly.pdbx_seq_one_letter_code
_entity_poly.pdbx_strand_id
1 'polypeptide(L)'
;MSKYLLVGDFFGGIILRHNISESSLKLIQRCISLVPVTVLGSGASAAYGYAGMPQLAKYLIDIIRPEPKDEARWSDFITAIQSGKDLESALHEVSLSRELEREIVKKTRDLILAHDITVFQKVIRNEITLPLGRLLQHLGRTANQKIKVVTTNYDRLAEYAIDQAFLSMNNGFFW
;
A
#
# COMPACT_ATOMS: atom_id res chain seq x y z
N MET A 1 -6.82 -25.44 -33.44
CA MET A 1 -6.18 -24.13 -33.21
C MET A 1 -6.28 -23.80 -31.73
N SER A 2 -5.12 -23.71 -31.06
CA SER A 2 -4.94 -23.96 -29.63
C SER A 2 -5.32 -22.77 -28.73
N LYS A 3 -6.14 -23.01 -27.68
CA LYS A 3 -6.64 -22.02 -26.70
C LYS A 3 -5.61 -21.57 -25.63
N TYR A 4 -4.34 -21.97 -25.76
CA TYR A 4 -3.32 -21.76 -24.72
C TYR A 4 -2.53 -20.44 -24.83
N LEU A 5 -2.86 -19.56 -25.77
CA LEU A 5 -2.06 -18.35 -26.02
C LEU A 5 -2.24 -17.23 -24.98
N LEU A 6 -3.30 -17.24 -24.17
CA LEU A 6 -3.64 -16.09 -23.30
C LEU A 6 -2.99 -16.09 -21.91
N VAL A 7 -2.23 -17.13 -21.53
CA VAL A 7 -1.56 -17.18 -20.22
C VAL A 7 -0.10 -16.70 -20.31
N GLY A 8 0.52 -16.77 -21.50
CA GLY A 8 1.92 -16.35 -21.70
C GLY A 8 2.14 -14.84 -21.58
N ASP A 9 1.18 -14.05 -22.04
CA ASP A 9 1.32 -12.58 -22.12
C ASP A 9 1.02 -11.86 -20.80
N PHE A 10 0.39 -12.52 -19.83
CA PHE A 10 0.07 -11.92 -18.52
C PHE A 10 1.34 -11.62 -17.68
N PHE A 11 2.42 -12.36 -17.96
CA PHE A 11 3.58 -12.44 -17.08
C PHE A 11 4.90 -11.99 -17.71
N GLY A 12 4.92 -11.38 -18.90
CA GLY A 12 6.12 -10.72 -19.45
C GLY A 12 7.43 -11.47 -19.21
N GLY A 13 7.50 -12.75 -19.59
CA GLY A 13 8.71 -13.56 -19.42
C GLY A 13 8.98 -14.12 -18.02
N ILE A 14 8.04 -14.04 -17.07
CA ILE A 14 8.08 -14.87 -15.86
C ILE A 14 7.66 -16.27 -16.28
N ILE A 15 8.66 -17.12 -16.53
CA ILE A 15 8.49 -18.57 -16.55
C ILE A 15 7.92 -18.92 -15.17
N LEU A 16 6.63 -19.24 -15.10
CA LEU A 16 6.00 -19.80 -13.90
C LEU A 16 6.67 -21.15 -13.61
N ARG A 17 7.79 -21.13 -12.89
CA ARG A 17 8.55 -22.33 -12.46
C ARG A 17 7.82 -23.17 -11.40
N HIS A 18 6.52 -22.96 -11.21
CA HIS A 18 5.69 -23.72 -10.28
C HIS A 18 4.52 -24.34 -11.03
N ASN A 19 4.32 -25.63 -10.80
CA ASN A 19 3.28 -26.44 -11.42
C ASN A 19 1.92 -26.08 -10.80
N ILE A 20 1.36 -24.93 -11.17
CA ILE A 20 0.02 -24.51 -10.73
C ILE A 20 -1.00 -25.48 -11.34
N SER A 21 -1.85 -26.07 -10.51
CA SER A 21 -2.84 -27.05 -11.00
C SER A 21 -3.83 -26.42 -11.98
N GLU A 22 -4.36 -27.22 -12.92
CA GLU A 22 -5.35 -26.77 -13.90
C GLU A 22 -6.62 -26.22 -13.23
N SER A 23 -7.04 -26.83 -12.12
CA SER A 23 -8.18 -26.36 -11.33
C SER A 23 -7.91 -24.99 -10.70
N SER A 24 -6.70 -24.74 -10.20
CA SER A 24 -6.28 -23.44 -9.70
C SER A 24 -6.28 -22.38 -10.81
N LEU A 25 -5.75 -22.69 -12.00
CA LEU A 25 -5.76 -21.76 -13.13
C LEU A 25 -7.19 -21.41 -13.57
N LYS A 26 -8.07 -22.42 -13.66
CA LYS A 26 -9.51 -22.22 -13.95
C LYS A 26 -10.19 -21.35 -12.90
N LEU A 27 -9.87 -21.54 -11.61
CA LEU A 27 -10.39 -20.72 -10.54
C LEU A 27 -9.92 -19.27 -10.66
N ILE A 28 -8.61 -19.04 -10.85
CA ILE A 28 -8.04 -17.70 -11.02
C ILE A 28 -8.69 -16.99 -12.21
N GLN A 29 -8.81 -17.66 -13.36
CA GLN A 29 -9.44 -17.11 -14.55
C GLN A 29 -10.90 -16.73 -14.29
N ARG A 30 -11.65 -17.60 -13.60
CA ARG A 30 -13.03 -17.32 -13.20
C ARG A 30 -13.10 -16.10 -12.29
N CYS A 31 -12.25 -16.00 -11.27
CA CYS A 31 -12.20 -14.85 -10.37
C CYS A 31 -11.94 -13.54 -11.14
N ILE A 32 -10.94 -13.52 -12.03
CA ILE A 32 -10.59 -12.33 -12.83
C ILE A 32 -11.76 -11.94 -13.76
N SER A 33 -12.43 -12.90 -14.39
CA SER A 33 -13.57 -12.64 -15.28
C SER A 33 -14.77 -11.98 -14.58
N LEU A 34 -14.87 -12.12 -13.25
CA LEU A 34 -15.93 -11.54 -12.44
C LEU A 34 -15.61 -10.12 -11.96
N VAL A 35 -14.43 -9.57 -12.32
CA VAL A 35 -13.96 -8.23 -11.90
C VAL A 35 -14.02 -8.08 -10.38
N PRO A 36 -13.15 -8.80 -9.66
CA PRO A 36 -13.24 -8.87 -8.21
C PRO A 36 -12.90 -7.52 -7.58
N VAL A 37 -13.35 -7.32 -6.35
CA VAL A 37 -12.86 -6.21 -5.52
C VAL A 37 -11.39 -6.45 -5.23
N THR A 38 -10.53 -5.49 -5.59
CA THR A 38 -9.10 -5.55 -5.31
C THR A 38 -8.83 -4.88 -3.97
N VAL A 39 -8.30 -5.63 -3.02
CA VAL A 39 -7.94 -5.11 -1.69
C VAL A 39 -6.42 -4.97 -1.60
N LEU A 40 -5.93 -3.78 -1.29
CA LEU A 40 -4.52 -3.45 -1.14
C LEU A 40 -4.20 -3.28 0.34
N GLY A 41 -3.36 -4.17 0.87
CA GLY A 41 -2.76 -4.03 2.19
C GLY A 41 -1.42 -3.29 2.14
N SER A 42 -0.83 -3.05 3.31
CA SER A 42 0.47 -2.37 3.48
C SER A 42 1.63 -3.04 2.72
N GLY A 43 1.54 -4.37 2.49
CA GLY A 43 2.52 -5.11 1.69
C GLY A 43 2.64 -4.63 0.24
N ALA A 44 1.57 -4.07 -0.34
CA ALA A 44 1.62 -3.51 -1.69
C ALA A 44 2.57 -2.31 -1.77
N SER A 45 2.54 -1.45 -0.76
CA SER A 45 3.39 -0.26 -0.65
C SER A 45 4.79 -0.59 -0.14
N ALA A 46 4.92 -1.54 0.79
CA ALA A 46 6.22 -1.97 1.31
C ALA A 46 7.20 -2.41 0.20
N ALA A 47 6.69 -3.02 -0.88
CA ALA A 47 7.49 -3.40 -2.06
C ALA A 47 8.18 -2.22 -2.77
N TYR A 48 7.71 -0.98 -2.54
CA TYR A 48 8.26 0.25 -3.09
C TYR A 48 9.02 1.09 -2.06
N GLY A 49 9.29 0.51 -0.89
CA GLY A 49 10.09 1.14 0.16
C GLY A 49 9.31 2.05 1.09
N TYR A 50 7.97 2.03 1.06
CA TYR A 50 7.19 2.71 2.09
C TYR A 50 7.48 2.10 3.47
N ALA A 51 7.60 2.97 4.47
CA ALA A 51 7.85 2.57 5.85
C ALA A 51 6.71 1.68 6.38
N GLY A 52 7.06 0.49 6.87
CA GLY A 52 6.16 -0.34 7.67
C GLY A 52 6.04 0.15 9.10
N MET A 53 5.19 -0.51 9.90
CA MET A 53 4.98 -0.14 11.31
C MET A 53 6.27 -0.12 12.15
N PRO A 54 7.20 -1.08 12.04
CA PRO A 54 8.46 -1.03 12.79
C PRO A 54 9.33 0.18 12.41
N GLN A 55 9.40 0.50 11.11
CA GLN A 55 10.15 1.65 10.62
C GLN A 55 9.53 2.96 11.08
N LEU A 56 8.19 3.05 11.08
CA LEU A 56 7.47 4.21 11.59
C LEU A 56 7.69 4.40 13.09
N ALA A 57 7.58 3.35 13.89
CA ALA A 57 7.83 3.42 15.34
C ALA A 57 9.24 3.96 15.63
N LYS A 58 10.25 3.40 14.96
CA LYS A 58 11.63 3.88 15.08
C LYS A 58 11.77 5.35 14.69
N TYR A 59 11.22 5.73 13.53
CA TYR A 59 11.27 7.11 13.05
C TYR A 59 10.64 8.10 14.04
N LEU A 60 9.49 7.77 14.62
CA LEU A 60 8.81 8.60 15.61
C LEU A 60 9.68 8.81 16.85
N ILE A 61 10.26 7.74 17.40
CA ILE A 61 11.18 7.80 18.55
C ILE A 61 12.40 8.68 18.23
N ASP A 62 12.96 8.53 17.04
CA ASP A 62 14.17 9.26 16.62
C ASP A 62 13.90 10.76 16.44
N ILE A 63 12.72 11.16 15.95
CA ILE A 63 12.43 12.53 15.51
C ILE A 63 11.65 13.38 16.50
N ILE A 64 10.76 12.79 17.30
CA ILE A 64 9.89 13.53 18.22
C ILE A 64 10.69 13.94 19.45
N ARG A 65 10.51 15.19 19.87
CA ARG A 65 11.07 15.72 21.11
C ARG A 65 9.89 16.27 21.92
N PRO A 66 9.39 15.52 22.92
CA PRO A 66 8.21 15.93 23.65
C PRO A 66 8.46 17.21 24.45
N GLU A 67 7.41 17.99 24.69
CA GLU A 67 7.47 19.06 25.68
C GLU A 67 7.67 18.49 27.09
N PRO A 68 8.22 19.26 28.05
CA PRO A 68 8.47 18.78 29.41
C PRO A 68 7.26 18.14 30.10
N LYS A 69 6.04 18.62 29.78
CA LYS A 69 4.78 18.09 30.31
C LYS A 69 4.43 16.67 29.82
N ASP A 70 5.03 16.25 28.71
CA ASP A 70 4.74 14.99 28.02
C ASP A 70 5.93 14.03 28.01
N GLU A 71 7.07 14.41 28.59
CA GLU A 71 8.28 13.56 28.67
C GLU A 71 8.00 12.20 29.32
N ALA A 72 7.26 12.18 30.44
CA ALA A 72 6.93 10.94 31.14
C ALA A 72 6.10 9.99 30.25
N ARG A 73 5.05 10.51 29.61
CA ARG A 73 4.18 9.74 28.70
C ARG A 73 4.97 9.23 27.49
N TRP A 74 5.84 10.06 26.93
CA TRP A 74 6.67 9.65 25.80
C TRP A 74 7.68 8.58 26.18
N SER A 75 8.25 8.67 27.39
CA SER A 75 9.12 7.62 27.95
C SER A 75 8.36 6.30 28.13
N ASP A 76 7.11 6.34 28.59
CA ASP A 76 6.26 5.15 28.69
C ASP A 76 5.99 4.54 27.31
N PHE A 77 5.74 5.37 26.30
CA PHE A 77 5.57 4.93 24.92
C PHE A 77 6.84 4.26 24.37
N ILE A 78 8.01 4.87 24.55
CA ILE A 78 9.28 4.28 24.14
C ILE A 78 9.50 2.91 24.82
N THR A 79 9.22 2.85 26.13
CA THR A 79 9.35 1.61 26.91
C THR A 79 8.42 0.53 26.39
N ALA A 80 7.17 0.87 26.06
CA ALA A 80 6.21 -0.06 25.47
C ALA A 80 6.72 -0.65 24.15
N ILE A 81 7.23 0.18 23.23
CA ILE A 81 7.82 -0.28 21.97
C ILE A 81 9.05 -1.17 22.22
N GLN A 82 9.95 -0.78 23.12
CA GLN A 82 11.15 -1.55 23.46
C GLN A 82 10.84 -2.89 24.14
N SER A 83 9.70 -2.98 24.83
CA SER A 83 9.21 -4.24 25.41
C SER A 83 8.66 -5.24 24.38
N GLY A 84 8.63 -4.85 23.09
CA GLY A 84 8.18 -5.69 21.98
C GLY A 84 6.72 -5.50 21.61
N LYS A 85 6.02 -4.50 22.18
CA LYS A 85 4.67 -4.15 21.73
C LYS A 85 4.72 -3.51 20.34
N ASP A 86 3.71 -3.79 19.53
CA ASP A 86 3.56 -3.13 18.24
C ASP A 86 3.13 -1.66 18.42
N LEU A 87 3.28 -0.87 17.35
CA LEU A 87 3.03 0.57 17.37
C LEU A 87 1.58 0.91 17.73
N GLU A 88 0.61 0.15 17.21
CA GLU A 88 -0.81 0.42 17.42
C GLU A 88 -1.18 0.17 18.88
N SER A 89 -0.76 -0.98 19.43
CA SER A 89 -0.94 -1.30 20.86
C SER A 89 -0.27 -0.27 21.77
N ALA A 90 0.96 0.15 21.46
CA ALA A 90 1.69 1.13 22.27
C ALA A 90 1.04 2.53 22.26
N LEU A 91 0.55 2.98 21.11
CA LEU A 91 -0.17 4.26 21.00
C LEU A 91 -1.52 4.22 21.72
N HIS A 92 -2.18 3.07 21.79
CA HIS A 92 -3.45 2.90 22.50
C HIS A 92 -3.30 2.85 24.03
N GLU A 93 -2.21 2.26 24.52
CA GLU A 93 -1.99 2.08 25.96
C GLU A 93 -1.52 3.36 26.64
N VAL A 94 -0.74 4.18 25.94
CA VAL A 94 -0.25 5.45 26.48
C VAL A 94 -1.29 6.53 26.27
N SER A 95 -1.71 7.19 27.35
CA SER A 95 -2.55 8.38 27.27
C SER A 95 -1.73 9.57 26.77
N LEU A 96 -1.64 9.71 25.44
CA LEU A 96 -0.93 10.80 24.78
C LEU A 96 -1.69 12.12 24.95
N SER A 97 -0.95 13.23 25.05
CA SER A 97 -1.57 14.55 24.95
C SER A 97 -2.02 14.83 23.52
N ARG A 98 -2.98 15.73 23.36
CA ARG A 98 -3.44 16.17 22.04
C ARG A 98 -2.30 16.77 21.21
N GLU A 99 -1.37 17.46 21.86
CA GLU A 99 -0.20 18.06 21.21
C GLU A 99 0.72 16.96 20.64
N LEU A 100 1.00 15.93 21.44
CA LEU A 100 1.84 14.80 21.04
C LEU A 100 1.18 13.95 19.94
N GLU A 101 -0.13 13.69 20.03
CA GLU A 101 -0.89 13.04 18.96
C GLU A 101 -0.79 13.80 17.64
N ARG A 102 -0.95 15.14 17.67
CA ARG A 102 -0.80 15.97 16.47
C ARG A 102 0.61 15.90 15.90
N GLU A 103 1.63 15.87 16.76
CA GLU A 103 3.01 15.71 16.32
C GLU A 103 3.23 14.35 15.66
N ILE A 104 2.75 13.26 16.27
CA ILE A 104 2.82 11.90 15.69
C ILE A 104 2.14 11.84 14.33
N VAL A 105 0.92 12.39 14.20
CA VAL A 105 0.18 12.44 12.93
C VAL A 105 0.98 13.20 11.88
N LYS A 106 1.52 14.37 12.24
CA LYS A 106 2.34 15.18 11.32
C LYS A 106 3.59 14.42 10.88
N LYS A 107 4.35 13.84 11.82
CA LYS A 107 5.58 13.12 11.52
C LYS A 107 5.31 11.86 10.69
N THR A 108 4.25 11.12 11.00
CA THR A 108 3.80 9.98 10.20
C THR A 108 3.51 10.39 8.76
N ARG A 109 2.75 11.48 8.57
CA ARG A 109 2.47 12.04 7.25
C ARG A 109 3.75 12.43 6.52
N ASP A 110 4.67 13.13 7.18
CA ASP A 110 5.93 13.57 6.58
C ASP A 110 6.76 12.37 6.07
N LEU A 111 6.84 11.28 6.86
CA LEU A 111 7.54 10.06 6.48
C LEU A 111 6.90 9.40 5.24
N ILE A 112 5.57 9.22 5.25
CA ILE A 112 4.85 8.59 4.14
C ILE A 112 5.00 9.44 2.87
N LEU A 113 4.83 10.76 2.98
CA LEU A 113 4.97 11.68 1.84
C LEU A 113 6.36 11.64 1.22
N ALA A 114 7.42 11.52 2.01
CA ALA A 114 8.78 11.43 1.49
C ALA A 114 8.96 10.18 0.59
N HIS A 115 8.43 9.03 1.02
CA HIS A 115 8.40 7.81 0.22
C HIS A 115 7.49 7.96 -1.02
N ASP A 116 6.30 8.55 -0.84
CA ASP A 116 5.32 8.77 -1.90
C ASP A 116 5.89 9.62 -3.04
N ILE A 117 6.54 10.75 -2.71
CA ILE A 117 7.22 11.61 -3.68
C ILE A 117 8.31 10.86 -4.45
N THR A 118 9.08 10.01 -3.77
CA THR A 118 10.12 9.20 -4.40
C THR A 118 9.53 8.24 -5.43
N VAL A 119 8.44 7.56 -5.09
CA VAL A 119 7.74 6.64 -5.99
C VAL A 119 7.09 7.40 -7.14
N PHE A 120 6.42 8.52 -6.84
CA PHE A 120 5.81 9.40 -7.83
C PHE A 120 6.81 9.84 -8.90
N GLN A 121 7.99 10.31 -8.49
CA GLN A 121 9.04 10.75 -9.42
C GLN A 121 9.47 9.62 -10.37
N LYS A 122 9.60 8.39 -9.86
CA LYS A 122 9.93 7.22 -10.68
C LYS A 122 8.80 6.86 -11.64
N VAL A 123 7.55 6.96 -11.19
CA VAL A 123 6.35 6.71 -12.01
C VAL A 123 6.28 7.69 -13.18
N ILE A 124 6.37 8.99 -12.94
CA ILE A 124 6.23 10.01 -14.00
C ILE A 124 7.39 10.01 -15.00
N ARG A 125 8.57 9.54 -14.58
CA ARG A 125 9.73 9.34 -15.46
C ARG A 125 9.70 8.01 -16.21
N ASN A 126 8.68 7.20 -16.01
CA ASN A 126 8.56 5.83 -16.54
C ASN A 126 9.72 4.91 -16.14
N GLU A 127 10.36 5.16 -14.99
CA GLU A 127 11.44 4.33 -14.45
C GLU A 127 10.91 3.03 -13.81
N ILE A 128 9.65 3.04 -13.36
CA ILE A 128 8.96 1.87 -12.79
C ILE A 128 7.57 1.70 -13.38
N THR A 129 7.14 0.44 -13.54
CA THR A 129 5.76 0.08 -13.90
C THR A 129 5.14 -0.73 -12.76
N LEU A 130 4.06 -0.22 -12.19
CA LEU A 130 3.35 -0.87 -11.10
C LEU A 130 2.60 -2.10 -11.63
N PRO A 131 2.85 -3.33 -11.12
CA PRO A 131 2.10 -4.52 -11.51
C PRO A 131 0.59 -4.39 -11.30
N LEU A 132 0.19 -3.59 -10.30
CA LEU A 132 -1.22 -3.24 -10.08
C LEU A 132 -1.83 -2.57 -11.32
N GLY A 133 -1.13 -1.65 -11.98
CA GLY A 133 -1.64 -0.98 -13.18
C GLY A 133 -1.92 -1.97 -14.32
N ARG A 134 -1.05 -2.97 -14.49
CA ARG A 134 -1.27 -4.07 -15.46
C ARG A 134 -2.50 -4.90 -15.12
N LEU A 135 -2.69 -5.25 -13.85
CA LEU A 135 -3.89 -5.95 -13.39
C LEU A 135 -5.16 -5.13 -13.67
N LEU A 136 -5.15 -3.85 -13.28
CA LEU A 136 -6.30 -2.96 -13.47
C LEU A 136 -6.64 -2.77 -14.95
N GLN A 137 -5.63 -2.59 -15.80
CA GLN A 137 -5.83 -2.51 -17.25
C GLN A 137 -6.48 -3.78 -17.80
N HIS A 138 -6.09 -4.97 -17.30
CA HIS A 138 -6.72 -6.22 -17.72
C HIS A 138 -8.18 -6.32 -17.24
N LEU A 139 -8.44 -5.98 -15.97
CA LEU A 139 -9.81 -5.98 -15.42
C LEU A 139 -10.71 -4.99 -16.17
N GLY A 140 -10.19 -3.84 -16.56
CA GLY A 140 -10.92 -2.78 -17.27
C GLY A 140 -11.26 -3.09 -18.73
N ARG A 141 -10.63 -4.10 -19.33
CA ARG A 141 -10.98 -4.58 -20.70
C ARG A 141 -12.23 -5.46 -20.72
N THR A 142 -12.70 -5.92 -19.57
CA THR A 142 -13.92 -6.74 -19.50
C THR A 142 -15.17 -5.89 -19.74
N ALA A 143 -16.30 -6.52 -20.10
CA ALA A 143 -17.55 -5.79 -20.38
C ALA A 143 -18.08 -4.97 -19.18
N ASN A 144 -17.58 -5.25 -17.96
CA ASN A 144 -17.91 -4.51 -16.75
C ASN A 144 -16.99 -3.30 -16.58
N GLN A 145 -17.56 -2.10 -16.71
CA GLN A 145 -16.83 -0.83 -16.73
C GLN A 145 -16.44 -0.28 -15.34
N LYS A 146 -16.58 -1.05 -14.26
CA LYS A 146 -16.33 -0.56 -12.89
C LYS A 146 -15.46 -1.52 -12.08
N ILE A 147 -14.22 -1.11 -11.86
CA ILE A 147 -13.27 -1.79 -10.96
C ILE A 147 -13.38 -1.14 -9.59
N LYS A 148 -13.37 -1.96 -8.53
CA LYS A 148 -13.36 -1.49 -7.14
C LYS A 148 -12.01 -1.80 -6.53
N VAL A 149 -11.30 -0.76 -6.11
CA VAL A 149 -10.04 -0.87 -5.35
C VAL A 149 -10.30 -0.34 -3.94
N VAL A 150 -9.93 -1.14 -2.94
CA VAL A 150 -10.03 -0.78 -1.53
C VAL A 150 -8.64 -0.84 -0.94
N THR A 151 -8.21 0.21 -0.27
CA THR A 151 -6.94 0.22 0.48
C THR A 151 -7.14 0.81 1.85
N THR A 152 -6.40 0.28 2.83
CA THR A 152 -6.27 0.86 4.17
C THR A 152 -5.04 1.75 4.29
N ASN A 153 -4.24 1.87 3.23
CA ASN A 153 -3.00 2.63 3.26
C ASN A 153 -3.28 4.12 2.98
N TYR A 154 -2.44 4.99 3.52
CA TYR A 154 -2.53 6.44 3.36
C TYR A 154 -1.69 6.98 2.18
N ASP A 155 -1.05 6.10 1.41
CA ASP A 155 -0.25 6.45 0.23
C ASP A 155 -1.09 6.54 -1.06
N ARG A 156 -0.45 6.99 -2.16
CA ARG A 156 -1.10 7.21 -3.46
C ARG A 156 -0.77 6.15 -4.50
N LEU A 157 -0.30 4.97 -4.07
CA LEU A 157 0.18 3.94 -5.00
C LEU A 157 -0.94 3.42 -5.92
N ALA A 158 -2.16 3.33 -5.40
CA ALA A 158 -3.34 2.91 -6.18
C ALA A 158 -3.62 3.92 -7.31
N GLU A 159 -3.60 5.21 -7.00
CA GLU A 159 -3.81 6.31 -7.94
C GLU A 159 -2.74 6.29 -9.04
N TYR A 160 -1.48 6.12 -8.68
CA TYR A 160 -0.39 6.00 -9.66
C TYR A 160 -0.58 4.79 -10.58
N ALA A 161 -1.01 3.66 -10.02
CA ALA A 161 -1.28 2.46 -10.81
C ALA A 161 -2.46 2.62 -11.76
N ILE A 162 -3.51 3.34 -11.32
CA ILE A 162 -4.69 3.65 -12.13
C ILE A 162 -4.32 4.59 -13.28
N ASP A 163 -3.52 5.61 -13.01
CA ASP A 163 -3.01 6.56 -14.02
C ASP A 163 -2.15 5.83 -15.07
N GLN A 164 -1.19 4.99 -14.63
CA GLN A 164 -0.40 4.13 -15.53
C GLN A 164 -1.26 3.16 -16.36
N ALA A 165 -2.44 2.78 -15.86
CA ALA A 165 -3.38 1.91 -16.57
C ALA A 165 -4.25 2.67 -17.60
N PHE A 166 -4.14 4.00 -17.67
CA PHE A 166 -5.00 4.89 -18.46
C PHE A 166 -6.48 4.73 -18.13
N LEU A 167 -6.79 4.59 -16.83
CA LEU A 167 -8.15 4.44 -16.33
C LEU A 167 -8.59 5.68 -15.55
N SER A 168 -9.87 6.04 -15.66
CA SER A 168 -10.45 7.12 -14.85
C SER A 168 -10.77 6.63 -13.43
N MET A 169 -10.39 7.41 -12.42
CA MET A 169 -10.70 7.12 -11.02
C MET A 169 -11.79 8.03 -10.47
N ASN A 170 -12.63 7.50 -9.59
CA ASN A 170 -13.46 8.28 -8.67
C ASN A 170 -13.23 7.73 -7.25
N ASN A 171 -12.67 8.55 -6.36
CA ASN A 171 -12.39 8.20 -4.96
C ASN A 171 -13.54 8.57 -4.00
N GLY A 172 -14.67 9.07 -4.51
CA GLY A 172 -15.83 9.48 -3.72
C GLY A 172 -15.71 10.86 -3.06
N PHE A 173 -14.57 11.54 -3.22
CA PHE A 173 -14.36 12.90 -2.72
C PHE A 173 -14.27 13.86 -3.91
N PHE A 174 -15.17 14.85 -3.94
CA PHE A 174 -15.07 15.96 -4.88
C PHE A 174 -14.15 17.02 -4.26
N TRP A 175 -13.08 17.40 -4.96
CA TRP A 175 -12.19 18.49 -4.58
C TRP A 175 -12.77 19.83 -4.98
#